data_AF-A0AAP2JWJ7-F1
#
_entry.id   AF-A0AAP2JWJ7-F1
#
_cell.length_a   1.000
_cell.length_b   1.000
_cell.length_c   1.000
_cell.angle_alpha   90.00
_cell.angle_beta   90.00
_cell.angle_gamma   90.00
#
_symmetry.space_group_name_H-M   'P 1'
#
loop_
_entity.id
_entity.type
_entity.pdbx_description
1 polymer ?
#
loop_
_entity_poly.entity_id
_entity_poly.type
_entity_poly.pdbx_seq_one_letter_code
_entity_poly.pdbx_strand_id
1 'polypeptide(L)' 'MSQTLQRKSRDLRRLLIEPGRYELVESGKESIFDRVRAVVAFDEEGVMQINATEVAIGMCGLTDKIDELIARYNDGHRFI' A
#
# COMPACT_ATOMS: atom_id res chain seq x y z
N MET A 1 33.53 0.92 20.97
CA MET A 1 33.32 0.53 19.55
C MET A 1 31.84 0.56 19.27
N SER A 2 31.33 1.67 18.72
CA SER A 2 29.89 1.87 18.54
C SER A 2 29.63 2.59 17.21
N GLN A 3 29.93 1.94 16.09
CA GLN A 3 29.62 2.42 14.74
C GLN A 3 29.21 1.26 13.83
N THR A 4 27.99 0.75 14.02
CA THR A 4 27.38 -0.19 13.05
C THR A 4 25.90 0.06 12.81
N LEU A 5 25.24 0.93 13.57
CA LEU A 5 23.82 1.25 13.36
C LEU A 5 23.57 2.27 12.24
N GLN A 6 24.59 2.97 11.76
CA GLN A 6 24.39 4.15 10.89
C GLN A 6 24.24 3.83 9.39
N ARG A 7 24.63 2.63 8.91
CA ARG A 7 24.58 2.30 7.47
C ARG A 7 23.25 1.70 6.98
N LYS A 8 22.47 1.01 7.83
CA LYS A 8 21.17 0.42 7.43
C LYS A 8 20.06 1.45 7.18
N SER A 9 20.19 2.65 7.74
CA SER A 9 19.13 3.67 7.66
C SER A 9 19.01 4.36 6.30
N ARG A 10 19.97 4.16 5.37
CA ARG A 10 19.94 4.82 4.05
C ARG A 10 18.99 4.17 3.05
N ASP A 11 18.59 2.92 3.29
CA ASP A 11 17.74 2.15 2.37
C ASP A 11 16.34 1.91 2.92
N LEU A 12 15.94 2.56 4.02
CA LEU A 12 14.60 2.42 4.59
C LEU A 12 13.69 3.57 4.13
N ARG A 13 12.52 3.22 3.59
CA ARG A 13 11.45 4.16 3.22
C ARG A 13 10.25 3.99 4.14
N ARG A 14 9.56 5.10 4.43
CA ARG A 14 8.29 5.08 5.17
C ARG A 14 7.15 4.93 4.17
N LEU A 15 6.35 3.86 4.31
CA LEU A 15 5.19 3.58 3.47
C LEU A 15 3.89 3.66 4.28
N LEU A 16 2.85 4.21 3.68
CA LEU A 16 1.49 4.21 4.24
C LEU A 16 0.83 2.87 3.95
N ILE A 17 0.65 2.03 4.98
CA ILE A 17 0.16 0.65 4.82
C ILE A 17 -1.31 0.46 5.18
N GLU A 18 -1.87 1.36 6.00
CA GLU A 18 -3.30 1.42 6.35
C GLU A 18 -3.66 2.91 6.61
N PRO A 19 -4.94 3.29 6.73
CA PRO A 19 -5.32 4.66 7.07
C PRO A 19 -4.59 5.17 8.32
N GLY A 20 -3.74 6.19 8.14
CA GLY A 20 -2.93 6.78 9.21
C GLY A 20 -1.77 5.92 9.72
N ARG A 21 -1.60 4.67 9.26
CA ARG A 21 -0.55 3.75 9.72
C ARG A 21 0.58 3.67 8.70
N TYR A 22 1.80 3.87 9.19
CA TYR A 22 3.00 3.82 8.38
C TYR A 22 4.00 2.78 8.89
N GLU A 23 4.75 2.19 7.97
CA GLU A 23 5.82 1.23 8.28
C GLU A 23 7.14 1.62 7.60
N LEU A 24 8.26 1.40 8.30
CA LEU A 24 9.60 1.56 7.72
C LEU A 24 10.02 0.24 7.08
N VAL A 25 10.23 0.27 5.77
CA VAL A 25 10.58 -0.92 4.99
C VAL A 25 11.84 -0.69 4.16
N GLU A 26 12.51 -1.78 3.81
CA GLU A 26 13.61 -1.75 2.84
C GLU A 26 13.14 -1.19 1.48
N SER A 27 14.07 -0.51 0.81
CA SER A 27 13.89 0.03 -0.53
C SER A 27 13.50 -1.09 -1.50
N GLY A 28 12.61 -0.78 -2.43
CA GLY A 28 12.07 -1.73 -3.40
C GLY A 28 10.71 -2.33 -3.03
N LYS A 29 10.28 -2.27 -1.77
CA LYS A 29 8.89 -2.62 -1.42
C LYS A 29 7.93 -1.50 -1.81
N GLU A 30 6.73 -1.88 -2.23
CA GLU A 30 5.59 -0.99 -2.43
C GLU A 30 4.46 -1.34 -1.47
N SER A 31 3.67 -0.35 -1.05
CA SER A 31 2.48 -0.63 -0.24
C SER A 31 1.27 -0.76 -1.14
N ILE A 32 0.47 -1.81 -0.90
CA ILE A 32 -0.81 -2.01 -1.58
C ILE A 32 -1.73 -0.82 -1.32
N PHE A 33 -1.91 -0.43 -0.05
CA PHE A 33 -2.81 0.68 0.29
C PHE A 33 -2.37 2.00 -0.33
N ASP A 34 -1.09 2.38 -0.20
CA ASP A 34 -0.58 3.62 -0.80
C ASP A 34 -0.83 3.67 -2.31
N ARG A 35 -0.76 2.51 -2.99
CA ARG A 35 -1.01 2.37 -4.43
C ARG A 35 -2.48 2.53 -4.82
N VAL A 36 -3.42 2.02 -4.01
CA VAL A 36 -4.85 1.99 -4.37
C VAL A 36 -5.71 3.05 -3.65
N ARG A 37 -5.19 3.75 -2.64
CA ARG A 37 -5.94 4.67 -1.76
C ARG A 37 -6.78 5.74 -2.47
N ALA A 38 -6.44 6.10 -3.71
CA ALA A 38 -7.17 7.11 -4.48
C ALA A 38 -8.49 6.59 -5.05
N VAL A 39 -8.68 5.27 -5.12
CA VAL A 39 -9.80 4.62 -5.80
C VAL A 39 -10.55 3.61 -4.93
N VAL A 40 -10.23 3.54 -3.63
CA VAL A 40 -10.84 2.60 -2.69
C VAL A 40 -11.41 3.32 -1.48
N ALA A 41 -12.34 2.66 -0.79
CA ALA A 41 -12.85 3.03 0.52
C ALA A 41 -12.91 1.78 1.42
N PHE A 42 -13.12 2.01 2.71
CA PHE A 42 -13.41 0.94 3.67
C PHE A 42 -14.89 0.97 4.02
N ASP A 43 -15.52 -0.20 4.08
CA ASP A 43 -16.88 -0.34 4.60
C ASP A 43 -16.91 -0.33 6.14
N GLU A 44 -18.10 -0.54 6.71
CA GLU A 44 -18.31 -0.54 8.17
C GLU A 44 -17.58 -1.69 8.88
N GLU A 45 -17.26 -2.77 8.16
CA GLU A 45 -16.53 -3.93 8.69
C GLU A 45 -15.01 -3.78 8.51
N GLY A 46 -14.55 -2.67 7.90
CA GLY A 46 -13.14 -2.41 7.63
C GLY A 46 -12.59 -3.17 6.43
N VAL A 47 -13.46 -3.65 5.54
CA VAL A 47 -13.07 -4.32 4.30
C VAL A 47 -12.83 -3.27 3.21
N MET A 48 -11.71 -3.39 2.51
CA MET A 48 -11.38 -2.50 1.40
C MET A 48 -12.25 -2.85 0.18
N GLN A 49 -12.87 -1.83 -0.42
CA GLN A 49 -13.73 -1.94 -1.60
C GLN A 49 -13.39 -0.85 -2.62
N ILE A 50 -13.68 -1.11 -3.90
CA ILE A 50 -13.56 -0.10 -4.96
C ILE A 50 -14.57 1.02 -4.70
N ASN A 51 -14.11 2.26 -4.78
CA ASN A 51 -14.94 3.46 -4.65
C ASN A 51 -14.57 4.50 -5.73
N ALA A 52 -14.43 4.04 -6.96
CA ALA A 52 -14.13 4.89 -8.11
C ALA A 52 -14.72 4.29 -9.39
N THR A 53 -14.84 5.13 -10.42
CA THR A 53 -15.27 4.68 -11.75
C THR A 53 -14.14 3.92 -12.45
N GLU A 54 -14.49 3.06 -13.42
CA GLU A 54 -13.50 2.36 -14.26
C GLU A 54 -12.52 3.31 -14.94
N VAL A 55 -13.00 4.48 -15.38
CA VAL A 55 -12.16 5.53 -15.97
C VAL A 55 -11.11 6.02 -14.97
N ALA A 56 -11.48 6.26 -13.72
CA ALA A 56 -10.55 6.69 -12.68
C ALA A 56 -9.52 5.60 -12.34
N ILE A 57 -9.95 4.34 -12.28
CA ILE A 57 -9.06 3.18 -12.10
C ILE A 57 -8.05 3.09 -13.26
N GLY A 58 -8.53 3.29 -14.50
CA GLY A 58 -7.69 3.33 -15.68
C GLY A 58 -6.67 4.48 -15.68
N MET A 59 -7.06 5.68 -15.24
CA MET A 59 -6.14 6.81 -15.07
C MET A 59 -5.05 6.54 -14.02
N CYS A 60 -5.35 5.72 -13.01
CA CYS A 60 -4.35 5.25 -12.03
C CYS A 60 -3.50 4.07 -12.53
N GLY A 61 -3.77 3.52 -13.72
CA GLY A 61 -3.06 2.36 -14.26
C GLY A 61 -3.33 1.07 -13.48
N LEU A 62 -4.54 0.93 -12.93
CA LEU A 62 -4.93 -0.18 -12.04
C LEU A 62 -5.94 -1.16 -12.66
N THR A 63 -6.36 -0.96 -13.91
CA THR A 63 -7.45 -1.72 -14.57
C THR A 63 -7.35 -3.23 -14.38
N ASP A 64 -6.18 -3.83 -14.63
CA ASP A 64 -6.03 -5.29 -14.59
C ASP A 64 -5.59 -5.83 -13.23
N LYS A 65 -5.44 -4.96 -12.23
CA LYS A 65 -4.77 -5.30 -10.95
C LYS A 65 -5.55 -4.91 -9.72
N ILE A 66 -6.54 -4.02 -9.84
CA ILE A 66 -7.24 -3.44 -8.68
C ILE A 66 -7.90 -4.53 -7.83
N ASP A 67 -8.55 -5.49 -8.46
CA ASP A 67 -9.24 -6.59 -7.75
C ASP A 67 -8.26 -7.49 -7.00
N GLU A 68 -7.14 -7.85 -7.62
CA GLU A 68 -6.08 -8.66 -6.97
C GLU A 68 -5.49 -7.92 -5.78
N LEU A 69 -5.21 -6.61 -5.95
CA LEU A 69 -4.62 -5.79 -4.89
C LEU A 69 -5.57 -5.66 -3.69
N ILE A 70 -6.87 -5.43 -3.93
CA ILE A 70 -7.88 -5.37 -2.87
C ILE A 70 -8.02 -6.71 -2.17
N ALA A 71 -8.11 -7.81 -2.92
CA ALA A 71 -8.20 -9.15 -2.34
C ALA A 71 -7.00 -9.45 -1.44
N ARG A 72 -5.78 -9.21 -1.92
CA ARG A 72 -4.55 -9.38 -1.13
C ARG A 72 -4.54 -8.49 0.11
N TYR A 73 -5.02 -7.26 0.01
CA TYR A 73 -5.13 -6.38 1.17
C TYR A 73 -6.07 -6.95 2.23
N ASN A 74 -7.25 -7.39 1.82
CA ASN A 74 -8.28 -7.94 2.69
C ASN A 74 -7.82 -9.28 3.32
N ASP A 75 -6.97 -10.05 2.64
CA ASP A 75 -6.31 -11.25 3.17
C ASP A 75 -5.16 -10.95 4.16
N GLY A 76 -4.88 -9.68 4.44
CA GLY A 76 -3.88 -9.25 5.42
C GLY A 76 -2.50 -8.92 4.83
N HIS A 77 -2.33 -8.97 3.50
CA HIS A 77 -1.09 -8.53 2.86
C HIS A 77 -1.04 -7.00 2.78
N ARG A 78 0.15 -6.42 2.98
CA ARG A 78 0.34 -4.95 2.95
C ARG A 78 1.31 -4.47 1.88
N PHE A 79 2.06 -5.39 1.28
CA PHE A 79 3.17 -5.08 0.38
C PHE A 79 3.14 -5.90 -0.91
N ILE A 80 3.74 -5.33 -1.95
CA ILE A 80 4.09 -5.96 -3.23
C ILE A 80 5.60 -6.14 -3.29
#